data_AF-A0A934F8M1-F1
#
_entry.id   AF-A0A934F8M1-F1
#
_cell.length_a   1.000
_cell.length_b   1.000
_cell.length_c   1.000
_cell.angle_alpha   90.00
_cell.angle_beta   90.00
_cell.angle_gamma   90.00
#
_symmetry.space_group_name_H-M   'P 1'
#
loop_
_entity.id
_entity.type
_entity.pdbx_description
1 polymer ?
#
loop_
_entity_poly.entity_id
_entity_poly.type
_entity_poly.pdbx_seq_one_letter_code
_entity_poly.pdbx_strand_id
1 'polypeptide(L)'
;MDANLARQASGTGLGLALVAKMAALHGGRVGVESQPGQGSRFTIHLPWESALVTGPLQEWKTGKLRPEQKHAENRKHTILLVDDTEEVIMLIRDYLEYNGFKVAIAHNGIEGITQAEIVQPSLILMDVQMPAMDGLEATRKIRQIPSLQHVPIIALTALAMRGDRERCFEAGMNGYISKPVDLKALVQVIQDHLPKSEASAA
;
A
#
# COMPACT_ATOMS: atom_id res chain seq x y z
N MET A 1 46.01 18.28 8.53
CA MET A 1 45.47 16.97 8.07
C MET A 1 44.09 16.91 8.66
N ASP A 2 43.12 17.40 7.88
CA ASP A 2 41.83 17.82 8.36
C ASP A 2 40.81 16.71 8.08
N ALA A 3 40.21 16.16 9.15
CA ALA A 3 39.10 15.23 9.04
C ALA A 3 37.79 16.04 8.98
N ASN A 4 37.48 16.46 7.76
CA ASN A 4 36.22 17.02 7.32
C ASN A 4 35.17 15.89 7.16
N LEU A 5 33.87 16.23 7.31
CA LEU A 5 32.67 15.39 7.21
C LEU A 5 32.16 14.65 8.47
N ALA A 6 31.78 15.40 9.50
CA ALA A 6 30.58 15.05 10.28
C ALA A 6 29.41 15.89 9.76
N ARG A 7 28.56 15.25 8.96
CA ARG A 7 27.41 15.84 8.26
C ARG A 7 26.56 16.71 9.18
N GLN A 8 26.41 17.97 8.76
CA GLN A 8 25.35 18.87 9.19
C GLN A 8 23.99 18.26 8.83
N ALA A 9 23.27 17.76 9.83
CA ALA A 9 21.82 17.68 9.82
C ALA A 9 21.34 18.44 11.06
N SER A 10 21.40 19.77 10.99
CA SER A 10 20.71 20.61 11.96
C SER A 10 19.23 20.49 11.67
N GLY A 11 18.58 19.50 12.28
CA GLY A 11 17.13 19.40 12.29
C GLY A 11 16.58 20.68 12.93
N THR A 12 15.43 21.15 12.48
CA THR A 12 14.78 22.40 12.93
C THR A 12 14.45 22.44 14.43
N GLY A 13 14.75 21.38 15.19
CA GLY A 13 14.35 21.20 16.58
C GLY A 13 12.84 21.00 16.78
N LEU A 14 12.04 21.07 15.71
CA LEU A 14 10.59 21.06 15.77
C LEU A 14 9.98 19.67 15.98
N GLY A 15 10.74 18.59 15.74
CA GLY A 15 10.22 17.23 15.82
C GLY A 15 9.66 16.91 17.21
N LEU A 16 10.42 17.20 18.27
CA LEU A 16 9.96 16.97 19.63
C LEU A 16 8.80 17.90 20.03
N ALA A 17 8.80 19.14 19.53
CA ALA A 17 7.70 20.08 19.76
C ALA A 17 6.39 19.61 19.11
N LEU A 18 6.46 19.01 17.91
CA LEU A 18 5.29 18.43 17.24
C LEU A 18 4.78 17.21 18.00
N VAL A 19 5.68 16.30 18.39
CA VAL A 19 5.32 15.10 19.17
C VAL A 19 4.70 15.49 20.51
N ALA A 20 5.25 16.50 21.20
CA ALA A 20 4.68 17.02 22.45
C ALA A 20 3.28 17.61 22.24
N LYS A 21 3.07 18.37 21.16
CA LYS A 21 1.76 18.92 20.81
C LYS A 21 0.75 17.83 20.49
N MET A 22 1.15 16.80 19.73
CA MET A 22 0.30 15.66 19.41
C MET A 22 -0.09 14.88 20.66
N ALA A 23 0.87 14.57 21.54
CA ALA A 23 0.58 13.89 22.80
C ALA A 23 -0.39 14.70 23.66
N ALA A 24 -0.17 16.01 23.80
CA ALA A 24 -1.05 16.90 24.56
C ALA A 24 -2.49 16.96 23.99
N LEU A 25 -2.63 17.01 22.65
CA LEU A 25 -3.95 16.97 22.00
C LEU A 25 -4.73 15.68 22.31
N HIS A 26 -4.04 14.57 22.55
CA HIS A 26 -4.63 13.29 22.94
C HIS A 26 -4.72 13.10 24.47
N GLY A 27 -4.58 14.18 25.25
CA GLY A 27 -4.61 14.14 26.72
C GLY A 27 -3.38 13.45 27.35
N GLY A 28 -2.35 13.19 26.55
CA GLY A 28 -1.11 12.55 26.96
C GLY A 28 0.04 13.53 27.19
N ARG A 29 1.24 12.98 27.35
CA ARG A 29 2.48 13.73 27.63
C ARG A 29 3.70 13.03 27.04
N VAL A 30 4.79 13.80 26.90
CA VAL A 30 6.10 13.30 26.49
C VAL A 30 7.09 13.54 27.64
N GLY A 31 7.91 12.54 27.96
CA GLY A 31 9.01 12.61 28.93
C GLY A 31 10.34 12.30 28.27
N VAL A 32 11.42 12.72 28.91
CA VAL A 32 12.79 12.43 28.47
C VAL A 32 13.67 12.13 29.69
N GLU A 33 14.49 11.08 29.57
CA GLU A 33 15.55 10.73 30.50
C GLU A 33 16.86 10.70 29.72
N SER A 34 17.87 11.44 30.16
CA SER A 34 19.14 11.54 29.44
C SER A 34 20.30 11.69 30.42
N GLN A 35 21.40 10.99 30.14
CA GLN A 35 22.68 11.16 30.83
C GLN A 35 23.79 11.36 29.78
N PRO A 36 24.68 12.36 29.94
CA PRO A 36 25.80 12.56 29.03
C PRO A 36 26.62 11.27 28.84
N GLY A 37 26.84 10.88 27.59
CA GLY A 37 27.59 9.67 27.24
C GLY A 37 26.82 8.35 27.34
N GLN A 38 25.55 8.34 27.78
CA GLN A 38 24.73 7.12 27.91
C GLN A 38 23.47 7.11 27.03
N GLY A 39 23.25 8.17 26.25
CA GLY A 39 22.11 8.30 25.34
C GLY A 39 20.89 8.95 26.00
N SER A 40 19.76 8.96 25.26
CA SER A 40 18.49 9.55 25.72
C SER A 40 17.34 8.58 25.48
N ARG A 41 16.43 8.47 26.44
CA ARG A 41 15.17 7.74 26.37
C ARG A 41 14.02 8.74 26.34
N PHE A 42 13.19 8.67 25.30
CA PHE A 42 11.97 9.47 25.19
C PHE A 42 10.77 8.56 25.44
N THR A 43 9.82 9.01 26.25
CA THR A 43 8.65 8.22 26.64
C THR A 43 7.40 9.01 26.31
N ILE A 44 6.46 8.41 25.57
CA ILE A 44 5.15 9.00 25.31
C ILE A 44 4.13 8.27 26.17
N HIS A 45 3.37 9.02 26.96
CA HIS A 45 2.25 8.51 27.74
C HIS A 45 0.97 9.03 27.12
N LEU A 46 0.05 8.16 26.77
CA LEU A 46 -1.30 8.52 26.34
C LEU A 46 -2.30 7.95 27.35
N PRO A 47 -3.35 8.69 27.72
CA PRO A 47 -4.43 8.16 28.52
C PRO A 47 -5.13 7.08 27.70
N TRP A 48 -4.91 5.83 28.10
CA TRP A 48 -5.66 4.70 27.57
C TRP A 48 -6.86 4.50 28.47
N GLU A 49 -7.99 5.10 28.10
CA GLU A 49 -9.26 4.69 28.69
C GLU A 49 -9.65 3.39 28.00
N SER A 50 -9.28 2.27 28.62
CA SER A 50 -9.96 1.01 28.34
C SER A 50 -11.39 1.24 28.77
N ALA A 51 -12.25 1.67 27.85
CA ALA A 51 -13.68 1.56 28.05
C ALA A 51 -13.89 0.15 28.60
N LEU A 52 -14.34 0.04 29.85
CA LEU A 52 -14.88 -1.22 30.33
C LEU A 52 -16.07 -1.45 29.41
N VAL A 53 -15.84 -2.24 28.37
CA VAL A 53 -16.84 -2.56 27.37
C VAL A 53 -17.82 -3.47 28.09
N THR A 54 -18.77 -2.88 28.81
CA THR A 54 -19.86 -3.57 29.52
C THR A 54 -21.06 -3.79 28.61
N GLY A 55 -20.94 -3.48 27.32
CA GLY A 55 -21.79 -4.00 26.25
C GLY A 55 -21.07 -5.12 25.50
N PRO A 56 -21.72 -5.84 24.56
CA PRO A 56 -20.97 -6.65 23.60
C PRO A 56 -19.89 -5.76 22.97
N LEU A 57 -18.67 -6.29 22.76
CA LEU A 57 -17.60 -5.61 22.04
C LEU A 57 -18.21 -4.86 20.85
N GLN A 58 -18.45 -3.57 21.02
CA GLN A 58 -18.97 -2.76 19.95
C GLN A 58 -17.79 -2.68 19.03
N GLU A 59 -17.86 -3.45 17.93
CA GLU A 59 -16.87 -3.42 16.86
C GLU A 59 -16.38 -1.99 16.78
N TRP A 60 -15.11 -1.76 17.11
CA TRP A 60 -14.46 -0.56 16.64
C TRP A 60 -14.56 -0.69 15.13
N LYS A 61 -15.59 -0.04 14.57
CA LYS A 61 -15.63 0.23 13.15
C LYS A 61 -14.46 1.18 12.99
N THR A 62 -13.25 0.65 12.78
CA THR A 62 -12.26 1.25 11.89
C THR A 62 -13.10 1.69 10.73
N GLY A 63 -13.47 2.99 10.71
CA GLY A 63 -14.76 3.41 10.18
C GLY A 63 -15.00 2.70 8.88
N LYS A 64 -15.86 1.65 8.88
CA LYS A 64 -16.01 0.74 7.72
C LYS A 64 -16.28 1.71 6.61
N LEU A 65 -15.26 1.89 5.78
CA LEU A 65 -15.18 2.93 4.81
C LEU A 65 -16.35 2.59 3.89
N ARG A 66 -17.50 3.24 4.12
CA ARG A 66 -18.74 2.86 3.44
C ARG A 66 -18.50 3.28 1.99
N PRO A 67 -18.60 2.36 1.01
CA PRO A 67 -18.22 2.71 -0.34
C PRO A 67 -18.94 4.00 -0.74
N GLU A 68 -18.18 5.03 -1.11
CA GLU A 68 -18.79 6.27 -1.55
C GLU A 68 -19.75 5.91 -2.68
N GLN A 69 -21.03 6.28 -2.55
CA GLN A 69 -22.04 5.96 -3.57
C GLN A 69 -21.63 6.47 -4.97
N LYS A 70 -20.71 7.43 -5.02
CA LYS A 70 -20.08 7.98 -6.22
C LYS A 70 -19.33 6.95 -7.08
N HIS A 71 -18.89 5.82 -6.54
CA HIS A 71 -18.01 4.87 -7.24
C HIS A 71 -18.71 3.55 -7.62
N ALA A 72 -20.03 3.55 -7.80
CA ALA A 72 -20.80 2.34 -8.12
C ALA A 72 -20.29 1.61 -9.38
N GLU A 73 -19.80 2.35 -10.37
CA GLU A 73 -19.20 1.83 -11.60
C GLU A 73 -17.98 0.93 -11.36
N ASN A 74 -17.23 1.17 -10.28
CA ASN A 74 -16.02 0.39 -9.98
C ASN A 74 -16.35 -1.05 -9.53
N ARG A 75 -17.59 -1.32 -9.12
CA ARG A 75 -18.02 -2.65 -8.61
C ARG A 75 -18.02 -3.75 -9.66
N LYS A 76 -17.95 -3.38 -10.95
CA LYS A 76 -17.80 -4.34 -12.05
C LYS A 76 -16.37 -4.82 -12.23
N HIS A 77 -15.40 -4.11 -11.67
CA HIS A 77 -13.98 -4.42 -11.81
C HIS A 77 -13.48 -5.21 -10.61
N THR A 78 -12.85 -6.34 -10.90
CA THR A 78 -12.07 -7.11 -9.93
C THR A 78 -10.61 -6.77 -10.09
N ILE A 79 -9.98 -6.29 -9.03
CA ILE A 79 -8.54 -6.04 -8.94
C ILE A 79 -7.90 -7.24 -8.24
N LEU A 80 -6.90 -7.85 -8.83
CA LEU A 80 -6.07 -8.85 -8.15
C LEU A 80 -4.89 -8.14 -7.50
N LEU A 81 -4.76 -8.23 -6.19
CA LEU A 81 -3.61 -7.74 -5.42
C LEU A 81 -2.70 -8.91 -5.07
N VAL A 82 -1.44 -8.82 -5.50
CA VAL A 82 -0.40 -9.82 -5.25
C VAL A 82 0.72 -9.16 -4.45
N ASP A 83 0.85 -9.49 -3.16
CA ASP A 83 1.87 -8.95 -2.25
C ASP A 83 2.06 -9.96 -1.11
N ASP A 84 3.27 -10.14 -0.58
CA ASP A 84 3.55 -11.09 0.52
C ASP A 84 3.46 -10.45 1.91
N THR A 85 3.24 -9.13 1.98
CA THR A 85 3.16 -8.37 3.23
C THR A 85 1.71 -8.11 3.63
N GLU A 86 1.24 -8.79 4.69
CA GLU A 86 -0.16 -8.74 5.15
C GLU A 86 -0.65 -7.31 5.46
N GLU A 87 0.21 -6.46 6.04
CA GLU A 87 -0.14 -5.06 6.33
C GLU A 87 -0.41 -4.25 5.06
N VAL A 88 0.35 -4.50 3.99
CA VAL A 88 0.17 -3.85 2.68
C VAL A 88 -1.11 -4.35 2.03
N ILE A 89 -1.34 -5.67 2.08
CA ILE A 89 -2.57 -6.31 1.59
C ILE A 89 -3.79 -5.69 2.24
N MET A 90 -3.84 -5.65 3.58
CA MET A 90 -4.98 -5.08 4.31
C MET A 90 -5.22 -3.62 3.97
N LEU A 91 -4.15 -2.81 3.94
CA LEU A 91 -4.24 -1.38 3.61
C LEU A 91 -4.81 -1.13 2.21
N ILE A 92 -4.25 -1.81 1.20
CA ILE A 92 -4.66 -1.61 -0.19
C ILE A 92 -6.06 -2.18 -0.41
N ARG A 93 -6.36 -3.38 0.11
CA ARG A 93 -7.68 -4.00 -0.01
C ARG A 93 -8.77 -3.09 0.55
N ASP A 94 -8.64 -2.68 1.81
CA ASP A 94 -9.66 -1.87 2.48
C ASP A 94 -9.89 -0.54 1.74
N TYR A 95 -8.82 0.07 1.20
CA TYR A 95 -8.92 1.30 0.44
C TYR A 95 -9.54 1.10 -0.95
N LEU A 96 -9.25 0.00 -1.66
CA LEU A 96 -9.86 -0.29 -2.95
C LEU A 96 -11.34 -0.68 -2.82
N GLU A 97 -11.69 -1.48 -1.82
CA GLU A 97 -13.09 -1.82 -1.52
C GLU A 97 -13.91 -0.58 -1.15
N TYR A 98 -13.32 0.37 -0.40
CA TYR A 98 -13.93 1.68 -0.17
C TYR A 98 -14.20 2.43 -1.48
N ASN A 99 -13.26 2.37 -2.42
CA ASN A 99 -13.40 2.97 -3.73
C ASN A 99 -14.32 2.15 -4.67
N GLY A 100 -15.00 1.12 -4.15
CA GLY A 100 -16.02 0.35 -4.86
C GLY A 100 -15.49 -0.79 -5.71
N PHE A 101 -14.20 -1.10 -5.68
CA PHE A 101 -13.64 -2.24 -6.41
C PHE A 101 -13.93 -3.57 -5.69
N LYS A 102 -14.01 -4.67 -6.45
CA LYS A 102 -13.83 -6.01 -5.89
C LYS A 102 -12.35 -6.32 -5.83
N VAL A 103 -11.88 -6.96 -4.77
CA VAL A 103 -10.47 -7.29 -4.61
C VAL A 103 -10.30 -8.79 -4.41
N ALA A 104 -9.47 -9.42 -5.23
CA ALA A 104 -8.95 -10.76 -5.03
C ALA A 104 -7.50 -10.65 -4.52
N ILE A 105 -7.08 -11.58 -3.67
CA ILE A 105 -5.77 -11.55 -3.01
C ILE A 105 -4.94 -12.77 -3.42
N ALA A 106 -3.63 -12.57 -3.53
CA ALA A 106 -2.63 -13.63 -3.58
C ALA A 106 -1.39 -13.19 -2.79
N HIS A 107 -0.72 -14.13 -2.14
CA HIS A 107 0.38 -13.86 -1.20
C HIS A 107 1.79 -14.10 -1.79
N ASN A 108 1.89 -14.50 -3.06
CA ASN A 108 3.15 -14.69 -3.78
C ASN A 108 2.88 -14.81 -5.30
N GLY A 109 3.95 -14.85 -6.10
CA GLY A 109 3.84 -14.94 -7.55
C GLY A 109 3.11 -16.19 -8.09
N ILE A 110 3.26 -17.35 -7.43
CA ILE A 110 2.61 -18.61 -7.85
C ILE A 110 1.10 -18.54 -7.64
N GLU A 111 0.70 -18.10 -6.45
CA GLU A 111 -0.70 -17.87 -6.12
C GLU A 111 -1.28 -16.77 -7.02
N GLY A 112 -0.52 -15.71 -7.31
CA GLY A 112 -0.93 -14.62 -8.19
C GLY A 112 -1.27 -15.10 -9.61
N ILE A 113 -0.45 -15.98 -10.19
CA ILE A 113 -0.75 -16.60 -11.49
C ILE A 113 -2.05 -17.41 -11.41
N THR A 114 -2.16 -18.29 -10.40
CA THR A 114 -3.30 -19.18 -10.22
C THR A 114 -4.60 -18.39 -10.04
N GLN A 115 -4.58 -17.37 -9.19
CA GLN A 115 -5.73 -16.50 -8.95
C GLN A 115 -6.09 -15.69 -10.18
N ALA A 116 -5.12 -15.18 -10.94
CA ALA A 116 -5.39 -14.45 -12.17
C ALA A 116 -6.18 -15.29 -13.19
N GLU A 117 -5.85 -16.58 -13.33
CA GLU A 117 -6.58 -17.49 -14.21
C GLU A 117 -8.02 -17.75 -13.72
N ILE A 118 -8.22 -17.89 -12.41
CA ILE A 118 -9.52 -18.16 -11.80
C ILE A 118 -10.43 -16.94 -11.88
N VAL A 119 -9.95 -15.77 -11.45
CA VAL A 119 -10.79 -14.59 -11.26
C VAL A 119 -10.89 -13.70 -12.49
N GLN A 120 -10.00 -13.89 -13.49
CA GLN A 120 -9.92 -13.09 -14.71
C GLN A 120 -10.03 -11.58 -14.41
N PRO A 121 -9.07 -11.02 -13.66
CA PRO A 121 -9.20 -9.67 -13.11
C PRO A 121 -9.17 -8.61 -14.20
N SER A 122 -9.78 -7.46 -13.93
CA SER A 122 -9.70 -6.29 -14.81
C SER A 122 -8.32 -5.62 -14.77
N LEU A 123 -7.57 -5.80 -13.68
CA LEU A 123 -6.22 -5.27 -13.46
C LEU A 123 -5.53 -6.05 -12.34
N ILE A 124 -4.21 -6.17 -12.41
CA ILE A 124 -3.37 -6.81 -11.40
C ILE A 124 -2.43 -5.76 -10.79
N LEU A 125 -2.42 -5.66 -9.46
CA LEU A 125 -1.38 -4.98 -8.69
C LEU A 125 -0.38 -6.05 -8.24
N MET A 126 0.88 -5.91 -8.64
CA MET A 126 1.90 -6.95 -8.46
C MET A 126 3.10 -6.38 -7.69
N ASP A 127 3.35 -6.86 -6.48
CA ASP A 127 4.62 -6.60 -5.82
C ASP A 127 5.78 -7.20 -6.61
N VAL A 128 6.83 -6.41 -6.79
CA VAL A 128 8.03 -6.85 -7.49
C VAL A 128 8.85 -7.78 -6.62
N GLN A 129 8.92 -7.54 -5.31
CA GLN A 129 9.82 -8.23 -4.40
C GLN A 129 9.06 -9.20 -3.50
N MET A 130 8.93 -10.46 -3.93
CA MET A 130 8.29 -11.52 -3.15
C MET A 130 9.21 -12.76 -3.05
N PRO A 131 9.09 -13.56 -1.98
CA PRO A 131 9.80 -14.83 -1.84
C PRO A 131 9.30 -15.88 -2.83
N ALA A 132 10.13 -16.90 -3.07
CA ALA A 132 9.91 -18.03 -3.98
C ALA A 132 9.78 -17.65 -5.48
N MET A 133 8.83 -16.80 -5.83
CA MET A 133 8.65 -16.26 -7.18
C MET A 133 8.38 -14.76 -7.11
N ASP A 134 9.28 -13.99 -7.73
CA ASP A 134 9.17 -12.54 -7.76
C ASP A 134 8.10 -12.07 -8.77
N GLY A 135 7.69 -10.80 -8.64
CA GLY A 135 6.64 -10.24 -9.49
C GLY A 135 7.02 -10.12 -10.96
N LEU A 136 8.30 -10.04 -11.29
CA LEU A 136 8.78 -9.96 -12.67
C LEU A 136 8.63 -11.32 -13.36
N GLU A 137 9.04 -12.40 -12.69
CA GLU A 137 8.83 -13.77 -13.16
C GLU A 137 7.34 -14.09 -13.28
N ALA A 138 6.55 -13.76 -12.25
CA ALA A 138 5.10 -13.96 -12.28
C ALA A 138 4.45 -13.22 -13.46
N THR A 139 4.83 -11.96 -13.69
CA THR A 139 4.35 -11.17 -14.84
C THR A 139 4.67 -11.85 -16.16
N ARG A 140 5.92 -12.31 -16.36
CA ARG A 140 6.30 -13.01 -17.60
C ARG A 140 5.47 -14.26 -17.84
N LYS A 141 5.14 -15.02 -16.79
CA LYS A 141 4.27 -16.19 -16.88
C LYS A 141 2.81 -15.80 -17.20
N ILE A 142 2.28 -14.77 -16.55
CA ILE A 142 0.93 -14.25 -16.86
C ILE A 142 0.82 -13.81 -18.31
N ARG A 143 1.88 -13.18 -18.86
CA ARG A 143 1.93 -12.79 -20.29
C ARG A 143 1.98 -13.96 -21.26
N GLN A 144 2.28 -15.18 -20.80
CA GLN A 144 2.20 -16.38 -21.65
C GLN A 144 0.80 -16.98 -21.67
N ILE A 145 -0.11 -16.55 -20.79
CA ILE A 145 -1.48 -17.05 -20.70
C ILE A 145 -2.38 -16.25 -21.64
N PRO A 146 -2.94 -16.86 -22.72
CA PRO A 146 -3.64 -16.12 -23.77
C PRO A 146 -4.81 -15.25 -23.27
N SER A 147 -5.58 -15.73 -22.28
CA SER A 147 -6.70 -14.98 -21.71
C SER A 147 -6.27 -13.76 -20.89
N LEU A 148 -5.03 -13.72 -20.39
CA LEU A 148 -4.53 -12.68 -19.49
C LEU A 148 -3.53 -11.72 -20.15
N GLN A 149 -3.15 -11.96 -21.40
CA GLN A 149 -2.15 -11.16 -22.11
C GLN A 149 -2.43 -9.66 -22.10
N HIS A 150 -3.71 -9.29 -22.21
CA HIS A 150 -4.16 -7.90 -22.27
C HIS A 150 -4.45 -7.28 -20.90
N VAL A 151 -4.47 -8.08 -19.82
CA VAL A 151 -4.80 -7.59 -18.48
C VAL A 151 -3.69 -6.65 -18.02
N PRO A 152 -4.00 -5.39 -17.65
CA PRO A 152 -3.00 -4.46 -17.14
C PRO A 152 -2.36 -4.99 -15.85
N ILE A 153 -1.03 -4.93 -15.78
CA ILE A 153 -0.26 -5.27 -14.58
C ILE A 153 0.49 -4.02 -14.12
N ILE A 154 0.23 -3.56 -12.91
CA ILE A 154 0.88 -2.40 -12.29
C ILE A 154 1.83 -2.89 -11.20
N ALA A 155 3.10 -2.54 -11.34
CA ALA A 155 4.13 -2.90 -10.36
C ALA A 155 3.92 -2.13 -9.05
N LEU A 156 4.05 -2.80 -7.90
CA LEU A 156 4.35 -2.18 -6.62
C LEU A 156 5.83 -2.41 -6.35
N THR A 157 6.64 -1.36 -6.26
CA THR A 157 8.11 -1.50 -6.18
C THR A 157 8.72 -0.63 -5.09
N ALA A 158 9.64 -1.18 -4.30
CA ALA A 158 10.45 -0.39 -3.36
C ALA A 158 11.52 0.47 -4.05
N LEU A 159 11.86 0.15 -5.31
CA LEU A 159 12.93 0.80 -6.06
C LEU A 159 12.33 1.51 -7.28
N ALA A 160 12.34 2.85 -7.24
CA ALA A 160 11.88 3.72 -8.34
C ALA A 160 13.04 4.36 -9.11
N MET A 161 14.24 3.75 -9.05
CA MET A 161 15.36 4.19 -9.88
C MET A 161 15.11 3.79 -11.34
N ARG A 162 15.74 4.49 -12.30
CA ARG A 162 15.46 4.31 -13.74
C ARG A 162 15.57 2.84 -14.20
N GLY A 163 16.58 2.10 -13.73
CA GLY A 163 16.78 0.70 -14.11
C GLY A 163 15.71 -0.27 -13.58
N ASP A 164 15.13 -0.01 -12.41
CA ASP A 164 14.07 -0.87 -11.86
C ASP A 164 12.75 -0.69 -12.59
N ARG A 165 12.48 0.55 -13.01
CA ARG A 165 11.36 0.87 -13.88
C ARG A 165 11.47 0.09 -15.20
N GLU A 166 12.62 0.18 -15.86
CA GLU A 166 12.88 -0.50 -17.16
C GLU A 166 12.63 -2.01 -17.05
N ARG A 167 13.15 -2.66 -15.99
CA ARG A 167 12.94 -4.09 -15.74
C ARG A 167 11.47 -4.48 -15.60
N CYS A 168 10.64 -3.63 -14.99
CA CYS A 168 9.19 -3.86 -14.87
C CYS A 168 8.50 -3.85 -16.25
N PHE A 169 8.82 -2.84 -17.09
CA PHE A 169 8.27 -2.74 -18.44
C PHE A 169 8.76 -3.88 -19.34
N GLU A 170 10.03 -4.27 -19.24
CA GLU A 170 10.59 -5.42 -19.97
C GLU A 170 9.94 -6.75 -19.57
N ALA A 171 9.52 -6.91 -18.32
CA ALA A 171 8.75 -8.07 -17.88
C ALA A 171 7.31 -8.08 -18.43
N GLY A 172 6.81 -6.95 -18.95
CA GLY A 172 5.48 -6.80 -19.52
C GLY A 172 4.48 -6.07 -18.62
N MET A 173 4.93 -5.34 -17.59
CA MET A 173 4.08 -4.48 -16.77
C MET A 173 3.73 -3.18 -17.50
N ASN A 174 2.55 -2.63 -17.22
CA ASN A 174 1.99 -1.45 -17.90
C ASN A 174 2.24 -0.15 -17.13
N GLY A 175 2.49 -0.24 -15.83
CA GLY A 175 2.74 0.90 -14.96
C GLY A 175 3.43 0.47 -13.68
N TYR A 176 3.71 1.43 -12.81
CA TYR A 176 4.34 1.18 -11.53
C TYR A 176 3.92 2.23 -10.49
N ILE A 177 3.97 1.83 -9.23
CA ILE A 177 3.77 2.67 -8.05
C ILE A 177 4.90 2.35 -7.08
N SER A 178 5.59 3.39 -6.61
CA SER A 178 6.64 3.23 -5.62
C SER A 178 6.05 2.98 -4.23
N LYS A 179 6.65 2.07 -3.46
CA LYS A 179 6.41 1.92 -2.03
C LYS A 179 7.18 3.02 -1.27
N PRO A 180 6.63 3.64 -0.21
CA PRO A 180 5.30 3.41 0.36
C PRO A 180 4.19 3.88 -0.58
N VAL A 181 3.11 3.08 -0.68
CA VAL A 181 2.03 3.31 -1.64
C VAL A 181 1.25 4.58 -1.29
N ASP A 182 1.24 5.55 -2.20
CA ASP A 182 0.31 6.67 -2.15
C ASP A 182 -1.06 6.21 -2.64
N LEU A 183 -2.00 6.08 -1.71
CA LEU A 183 -3.36 5.62 -1.98
C LEU A 183 -4.14 6.50 -2.97
N LYS A 184 -3.87 7.81 -3.03
CA LYS A 184 -4.52 8.68 -4.02
C LYS A 184 -3.98 8.39 -5.42
N ALA A 185 -2.66 8.28 -5.55
CA ALA A 185 -2.03 7.93 -6.81
C ALA A 185 -2.44 6.53 -7.28
N LEU A 186 -2.61 5.58 -6.35
CA LEU A 186 -3.05 4.21 -6.64
C LEU A 186 -4.36 4.17 -7.43
N VAL A 187 -5.40 4.85 -6.96
CA VAL A 187 -6.71 4.83 -7.63
C VAL A 187 -6.63 5.48 -9.01
N GLN A 188 -5.88 6.57 -9.13
CA GLN A 188 -5.70 7.23 -10.43
C GLN A 188 -5.03 6.28 -11.43
N VAL A 189 -3.92 5.64 -11.05
CA VAL A 189 -3.21 4.70 -11.90
C VAL A 189 -4.10 3.52 -12.30
N ILE A 190 -4.91 3.00 -11.37
CA ILE A 190 -5.87 1.94 -11.67
C ILE A 190 -6.88 2.42 -12.71
N GLN A 191 -7.51 3.58 -12.50
CA GLN A 191 -8.51 4.12 -13.41
C GLN A 191 -7.96 4.42 -14.81
N ASP A 192 -6.72 4.88 -14.90
CA ASP A 192 -6.06 5.16 -16.18
C ASP A 192 -5.81 3.89 -17.02
N HIS A 193 -5.69 2.73 -16.36
CA HIS A 193 -5.38 1.45 -17.00
C HIS A 193 -6.56 0.49 -17.10
N LEU A 194 -7.65 0.73 -16.35
CA LEU A 194 -8.84 -0.11 -16.46
C LEU A 194 -9.42 -0.04 -17.89
N PRO A 195 -9.92 -1.17 -18.42
CA PRO A 195 -10.61 -1.17 -19.69
C PRO A 195 -11.80 -0.22 -19.61
N LYS A 196 -11.85 0.76 -20.51
CA LYS A 196 -13.00 1.66 -20.62
C LYS A 196 -14.19 0.80 -21.01
N SER A 197 -15.29 0.93 -20.24
CA SER A 197 -16.57 0.37 -20.66
C SER A 197 -16.88 0.91 -22.04
N GLU A 198 -17.02 0.05 -23.04
CA GLU A 198 -17.71 0.45 -24.26
C GLU A 198 -19.09 0.93 -23.82
N ALA A 199 -19.35 2.23 -23.95
CA ALA A 199 -20.70 2.73 -23.86
C ALA A 199 -21.47 2.00 -24.95
N SER A 200 -22.54 1.29 -24.57
CA SER A 200 -23.48 0.65 -25.48
C SER A 200 -23.84 1.61 -26.60
N ALA A 201 -23.18 1.45 -27.76
CA ALA A 201 -23.65 1.98 -29.02
C ALA A 201 -24.82 1.07 -29.43
N ALA A 202 -25.99 1.41 -28.90
CA ALA A 202 -27.28 0.98 -29.43
C ALA A 202 -27.83 2.11 -30.30
#